data_AF-W4V678-F1
#
_entry.id   AF-W4V678-F1
#
_cell.length_a   1.000
_cell.length_b   1.000
_cell.length_c   1.000
_cell.angle_alpha   90.00
_cell.angle_beta   90.00
_cell.angle_gamma   90.00
#
_symmetry.space_group_name_H-M   'P 1'
#
loop_
_entity.id
_entity.type
_entity.pdbx_description
1 polymer ?
#
loop_
_entity_poly.entity_id
_entity_poly.type
_entity_poly.pdbx_seq_one_letter_code
_entity_poly.pdbx_strand_id
1 'polypeptide(L)'
;MKEYFVDLHVHIGRSSKGKEIKKATANNLTFENIAYESYTRKGIDVIGAVDCLSPYVIEDIEELMDRGELIEKRGGGMEYRKGQILILGAELETHEEKGGSSHSLCFFPTLKSIKDFAGAMKNYIKNIYNCSYMCRLTARQLIDLVDFYGGTFIPAHVFTPYKSFYGNCCDSFLRYLTRNPLRKFPLWSLGLVPIR
;
A
#
# COMPACT_ATOMS: atom_id res chain seq x y z
N MET A 1 -25.69 -4.42 12.08
CA MET A 1 -24.34 -4.47 11.49
C MET A 1 -24.23 -3.30 10.53
N LYS A 2 -23.14 -2.53 10.53
CA LYS A 2 -22.95 -1.45 9.55
C LYS A 2 -22.26 -2.03 8.32
N GLU A 3 -22.73 -1.66 7.14
CA GLU A 3 -22.15 -2.02 5.85
C GLU A 3 -21.21 -0.91 5.38
N TYR A 4 -20.12 -1.28 4.70
CA TYR A 4 -19.13 -0.36 4.17
C TYR A 4 -18.69 -0.81 2.77
N PHE A 5 -18.58 0.13 1.85
CA PHE A 5 -17.92 -0.05 0.55
C PHE A 5 -16.43 0.23 0.69
N VAL A 6 -15.62 -0.73 0.26
CA VAL A 6 -14.17 -0.71 0.51
C VAL A 6 -13.40 -1.07 -0.75
N ASP A 7 -12.40 -0.25 -1.09
CA ASP A 7 -11.39 -0.57 -2.11
C ASP A 7 -9.99 -0.35 -1.52
N LEU A 8 -9.26 -1.45 -1.25
CA LEU A 8 -7.97 -1.40 -0.55
C LEU A 8 -6.76 -1.32 -1.48
N HIS A 9 -6.90 -1.44 -2.80
CA HIS A 9 -5.74 -1.52 -3.70
C HIS A 9 -5.80 -0.41 -4.75
N VAL A 10 -5.76 0.85 -4.29
CA VAL A 10 -5.81 2.02 -5.18
C VAL A 10 -4.44 2.64 -5.34
N HIS A 11 -3.98 2.69 -6.61
CA HIS A 11 -2.71 3.30 -6.95
C HIS A 11 -2.79 4.81 -7.13
N ILE A 12 -1.69 5.49 -6.82
CA ILE A 12 -1.47 6.91 -7.07
C ILE A 12 -0.51 7.02 -8.26
N GLY A 13 -0.95 7.74 -9.28
CA GLY A 13 -0.16 7.93 -10.50
C GLY A 13 0.81 9.09 -10.43
N ARG A 14 0.37 10.21 -9.83
CA ARG A 14 1.15 11.44 -9.73
C ARG A 14 0.91 12.15 -8.40
N SER A 15 1.89 12.92 -7.94
CA SER A 15 1.67 13.87 -6.84
C SER A 15 0.94 15.13 -7.31
N SER A 16 0.45 15.95 -6.37
CA SER A 16 -0.14 17.27 -6.64
C SER A 16 0.81 18.18 -7.44
N LYS A 17 2.12 18.04 -7.24
CA LYS A 17 3.20 18.79 -7.92
C LYS A 17 3.63 18.14 -9.25
N GLY A 18 2.88 17.18 -9.75
CA GLY A 18 3.09 16.55 -11.06
C GLY A 18 4.25 15.55 -11.12
N LYS A 19 4.78 15.11 -9.98
CA LYS A 19 5.83 14.07 -9.94
C LYS A 19 5.22 12.71 -10.20
N GLU A 20 5.84 11.92 -11.07
CA GLU A 20 5.42 10.54 -11.36
C GLU A 20 5.66 9.64 -10.15
N ILE A 21 4.64 8.88 -9.74
CA ILE A 21 4.69 7.93 -8.63
C ILE A 21 4.68 6.51 -9.16
N LYS A 22 3.68 6.19 -10.00
CA LYS A 22 3.56 4.93 -10.70
C LYS A 22 3.47 5.18 -12.21
N LYS A 23 4.18 4.35 -12.98
CA LYS A 23 4.19 4.45 -14.44
C LYS A 23 2.88 3.96 -15.03
N ALA A 24 2.56 4.48 -16.22
CA ALA A 24 1.41 4.06 -17.03
C ALA A 24 0.03 4.27 -16.36
N THR A 25 -0.08 5.27 -15.49
CA THR A 25 -1.32 5.70 -14.82
C THR A 25 -1.79 7.07 -15.33
N ALA A 26 -3.04 7.42 -15.06
CA ALA A 26 -3.61 8.71 -15.43
C ALA A 26 -2.88 9.90 -14.75
N ASN A 27 -2.85 11.06 -15.42
CA ASN A 27 -2.15 12.26 -14.95
C ASN A 27 -2.79 12.92 -13.72
N ASN A 28 -4.09 12.72 -13.55
CA ASN A 28 -4.87 13.27 -12.46
C ASN A 28 -5.12 12.27 -11.33
N LEU A 29 -4.47 11.10 -11.35
CA LEU A 29 -4.59 10.09 -10.31
C LEU A 29 -3.71 10.48 -9.10
N THR A 30 -4.04 11.60 -8.45
CA THR A 30 -3.38 12.14 -7.26
C THR A 30 -4.07 11.64 -5.99
N PHE A 31 -3.37 11.70 -4.84
CA PHE A 31 -3.96 11.30 -3.56
C PHE A 31 -5.28 12.04 -3.28
N GLU A 32 -5.28 13.36 -3.47
CA GLU A 32 -6.46 14.21 -3.29
C GLU A 32 -7.59 13.86 -4.26
N ASN A 33 -7.30 13.68 -5.55
CA ASN A 33 -8.35 13.34 -6.52
C ASN A 33 -8.94 11.96 -6.27
N ILE A 34 -8.14 11.00 -5.81
CA ILE A 34 -8.64 9.68 -5.39
C ILE A 34 -9.63 9.85 -4.24
N ALA A 35 -9.26 10.59 -3.19
CA ALA A 35 -10.15 10.86 -2.05
C ALA A 35 -11.43 11.58 -2.50
N TYR A 36 -11.29 12.63 -3.31
CA TYR A 36 -12.43 13.41 -3.81
C TYR A 36 -13.40 12.58 -4.66
N GLU A 37 -12.90 11.86 -5.67
CA GLU A 37 -13.76 11.07 -6.58
C GLU A 37 -14.41 9.89 -5.87
N SER A 38 -13.66 9.20 -5.03
CA SER A 38 -14.18 8.04 -4.28
C SER A 38 -15.24 8.44 -3.26
N TYR A 39 -15.05 9.56 -2.56
CA TYR A 39 -16.01 10.08 -1.59
C TYR A 39 -17.23 10.73 -2.26
N THR A 40 -17.01 11.63 -3.22
CA THR A 40 -18.06 12.52 -3.74
C THR A 40 -18.90 11.87 -4.83
N ARG A 41 -18.33 10.94 -5.62
CA ARG A 41 -19.02 10.36 -6.79
C ARG A 41 -19.25 8.87 -6.71
N LYS A 42 -18.36 8.12 -6.04
CA LYS A 42 -18.45 6.65 -5.97
C LYS A 42 -19.10 6.14 -4.69
N GLY A 43 -19.16 6.96 -3.64
CA GLY A 43 -19.71 6.54 -2.34
C GLY A 43 -18.90 5.42 -1.69
N ILE A 44 -17.57 5.42 -1.85
CA ILE A 44 -16.69 4.45 -1.20
C ILE A 44 -16.37 4.94 0.20
N ASP A 45 -16.63 4.12 1.23
CA ASP A 45 -16.43 4.50 2.63
C ASP A 45 -14.97 4.39 3.06
N VAL A 46 -14.24 3.41 2.53
CA VAL A 46 -12.84 3.15 2.89
C VAL A 46 -11.97 2.90 1.66
N ILE A 47 -10.86 3.64 1.57
CA ILE A 47 -9.86 3.50 0.50
C ILE A 47 -8.51 3.10 1.07
N GLY A 48 -7.87 2.08 0.50
CA GLY A 48 -6.45 1.79 0.70
C GLY A 48 -5.63 2.40 -0.42
N ALA A 49 -4.89 3.46 -0.11
CA ALA A 49 -3.98 4.10 -1.05
C ALA A 49 -2.59 3.48 -0.91
N VAL A 50 -2.10 2.79 -1.95
CA VAL A 50 -0.95 1.87 -1.83
C VAL A 50 0.35 2.40 -2.43
N ASP A 51 0.49 3.72 -2.54
CA ASP A 51 1.74 4.35 -2.98
C ASP A 51 2.23 5.44 -1.99
N CYS A 52 1.75 5.37 -0.75
CA CYS A 52 2.03 6.35 0.31
C CYS A 52 3.44 6.25 0.91
N LEU A 53 4.27 5.31 0.43
CA LEU A 53 5.71 5.27 0.75
C LEU A 53 6.50 6.36 0.01
N SER A 54 5.95 6.89 -1.09
CA SER A 54 6.61 7.94 -1.86
C SER A 54 6.67 9.24 -1.05
N PRO A 55 7.85 9.89 -0.94
CA PRO A 55 7.95 11.18 -0.26
C PRO A 55 7.03 12.25 -0.85
N TYR A 56 6.77 12.22 -2.16
CA TYR A 56 5.87 13.17 -2.81
C TYR A 56 4.39 12.94 -2.43
N VAL A 57 4.01 11.70 -2.12
CA VAL A 57 2.65 11.39 -1.65
C VAL A 57 2.51 11.75 -0.17
N ILE A 58 3.56 11.53 0.62
CA ILE A 58 3.60 11.97 2.03
C ILE A 58 3.40 13.50 2.10
N GLU A 59 4.07 14.25 1.22
CA GLU A 59 3.88 15.70 1.09
C GLU A 59 2.42 16.07 0.75
N ASP A 60 1.79 15.40 -0.22
CA ASP A 60 0.38 15.62 -0.55
C ASP A 60 -0.56 15.35 0.66
N ILE A 61 -0.27 14.32 1.45
CA ILE A 61 -1.04 13.99 2.66
C ILE A 61 -0.87 15.08 3.72
N GLU A 62 0.35 15.53 3.97
CA GLU A 62 0.66 16.61 4.93
C GLU A 62 -0.02 17.92 4.51
N GLU A 63 0.02 18.29 3.24
CA GLU A 63 -0.66 19.49 2.72
C GLU A 63 -2.19 19.42 2.92
N LEU A 64 -2.81 18.25 2.76
CA LEU A 64 -4.23 18.05 3.03
C LEU A 64 -4.59 18.11 4.53
N MET A 65 -3.68 17.66 5.39
CA MET A 65 -3.82 17.80 6.84
C MET A 65 -3.71 19.26 7.27
N ASP A 66 -2.76 20.00 6.71
CA ASP A 66 -2.56 21.43 6.97
C ASP A 66 -3.78 22.26 6.55
N ARG A 67 -4.46 21.87 5.48
CA ARG A 67 -5.76 22.44 5.07
C ARG A 67 -6.95 22.03 5.94
N GLY A 68 -6.77 21.07 6.85
CA GLY A 68 -7.83 20.50 7.67
C GLY A 68 -8.82 19.61 6.91
N GLU A 69 -8.46 19.16 5.69
CA GLU A 69 -9.29 18.26 4.88
C GLU A 69 -9.09 16.79 5.25
N LEU A 70 -7.90 16.45 5.76
CA LEU A 70 -7.58 15.16 6.35
C LEU A 70 -7.33 15.28 7.85
N ILE A 71 -7.91 14.36 8.61
CA ILE A 71 -7.71 14.26 10.06
C ILE A 71 -7.30 12.83 10.40
N GLU A 72 -6.12 12.65 10.98
CA GLU A 72 -5.70 11.34 11.48
C GLU A 72 -6.60 10.90 12.65
N LYS A 73 -7.12 9.68 12.60
CA LYS A 73 -8.00 9.13 13.64
C LYS A 73 -7.21 8.32 14.64
N ARG A 74 -7.57 8.44 15.93
CA ARG A 74 -6.97 7.66 17.03
C ARG A 74 -7.04 6.14 16.82
N GLY A 75 -8.06 5.66 16.10
CA GLY A 75 -8.22 4.24 15.75
C GLY A 75 -7.45 3.79 14.50
N GLY A 76 -6.70 4.70 13.88
CA GLY A 76 -6.01 4.49 12.60
C GLY A 76 -6.81 5.00 11.39
N GLY A 77 -6.08 5.35 10.33
CA GLY A 77 -6.61 5.92 9.11
C GLY A 77 -6.78 7.44 9.14
N MET A 78 -6.95 8.00 7.95
CA MET A 78 -7.10 9.43 7.70
C MET A 78 -8.54 9.70 7.30
N GLU A 79 -9.27 10.46 8.11
CA GLU A 79 -10.65 10.85 7.81
C GLU A 79 -10.66 12.04 6.87
N TYR A 80 -11.16 11.82 5.66
CA TYR A 80 -11.35 12.86 4.65
C TYR A 80 -12.74 13.48 4.80
N ARG A 81 -12.78 14.81 4.95
CA ARG A 81 -14.01 15.62 5.00
C ARG A 81 -15.12 15.06 5.90
N LYS A 82 -14.73 14.45 7.04
CA LYS A 82 -15.62 13.89 8.08
C LYS A 82 -16.53 12.74 7.61
N GLY A 83 -16.12 11.98 6.58
CA GLY A 83 -16.93 10.89 6.05
C GLY A 83 -16.13 9.64 5.68
N GLN A 84 -15.23 9.76 4.71
CA GLN A 84 -14.45 8.64 4.19
C GLN A 84 -13.17 8.40 5.01
N ILE A 85 -12.76 7.14 5.15
CA ILE A 85 -11.47 6.76 5.74
C ILE A 85 -10.48 6.34 4.66
N LEU A 86 -9.31 6.97 4.64
CA LEU A 86 -8.16 6.57 3.82
C LEU A 86 -7.14 5.83 4.69
N ILE A 87 -6.80 4.60 4.31
CA ILE A 87 -5.76 3.80 4.93
C ILE A 87 -4.49 3.96 4.09
N LEU A 88 -3.42 4.40 4.75
CA LEU A 88 -2.13 4.65 4.10
C LEU A 88 -1.40 3.31 3.93
N GLY A 89 -0.93 3.04 2.71
CA GLY A 89 -0.22 1.81 2.43
C GLY A 89 0.81 1.90 1.32
N ALA A 90 1.43 0.76 1.04
CA ALA A 90 2.43 0.57 0.00
C ALA A 90 2.21 -0.78 -0.69
N GLU A 91 2.24 -0.82 -2.02
CA GLU A 91 2.46 -2.04 -2.79
C GLU A 91 3.96 -2.19 -3.02
N LEU A 92 4.54 -3.28 -2.52
CA LEU A 92 5.97 -3.55 -2.61
C LEU A 92 6.24 -4.86 -3.34
N GLU A 93 7.08 -4.77 -4.37
CA GLU A 93 7.69 -5.89 -5.08
C GLU A 93 8.90 -6.39 -4.30
N THR A 94 8.88 -7.68 -3.98
CA THR A 94 9.96 -8.44 -3.33
C THR A 94 10.54 -9.45 -4.30
N HIS A 95 11.78 -9.89 -4.05
CA HIS A 95 12.48 -10.88 -4.86
C HIS A 95 12.95 -12.04 -3.99
N GLU A 96 12.63 -13.25 -4.41
CA GLU A 96 12.98 -14.46 -3.66
C GLU A 96 14.38 -14.97 -4.02
N GLU A 97 15.07 -15.58 -3.05
CA GLU A 97 16.44 -16.10 -3.24
C GLU A 97 16.51 -17.16 -4.34
N LYS A 98 15.45 -17.95 -4.50
CA LYS A 98 15.34 -18.99 -5.53
C LYS A 98 14.80 -18.46 -6.87
N GLY A 99 14.65 -17.15 -7.02
CA GLY A 99 14.03 -16.51 -8.16
C GLY A 99 12.52 -16.33 -8.00
N GLY A 100 11.96 -15.46 -8.85
CA GLY A 100 10.58 -15.00 -8.77
C GLY A 100 10.44 -13.70 -7.96
N SER A 101 9.44 -12.91 -8.32
CA SER A 101 9.03 -11.73 -7.58
C SER A 101 7.54 -11.77 -7.24
N SER A 102 7.17 -11.09 -6.16
CA SER A 102 5.79 -10.99 -5.69
C SER A 102 5.48 -9.59 -5.19
N HIS A 103 4.25 -9.13 -5.40
CA HIS A 103 3.76 -7.90 -4.78
C HIS A 103 3.05 -8.19 -3.45
N SER A 104 3.16 -7.25 -2.53
CA SER A 104 2.48 -7.30 -1.24
C SER A 104 1.95 -5.92 -0.88
N LEU A 105 0.74 -5.85 -0.33
CA LEU A 105 0.19 -4.63 0.24
C LEU A 105 0.61 -4.54 1.70
N CYS A 106 1.09 -3.37 2.10
CA CYS A 106 1.52 -3.07 3.46
C CYS A 106 0.73 -1.84 3.93
N PHE A 107 -0.19 -2.01 4.87
CA PHE A 107 -1.00 -0.91 5.41
C PHE A 107 -0.50 -0.47 6.78
N PHE A 108 -0.57 0.82 7.05
CA PHE A 108 -0.09 1.44 8.27
C PHE A 108 -1.18 2.29 8.90
N PRO A 109 -1.37 2.20 10.23
CA PRO A 109 -2.49 2.86 10.89
C PRO A 109 -2.33 4.39 10.96
N THR A 110 -1.10 4.92 10.98
CA THR A 110 -0.82 6.35 11.16
C THR A 110 0.20 6.86 10.15
N LEU A 111 0.14 8.16 9.85
CA LEU A 111 1.14 8.87 9.04
C LEU A 111 2.54 8.71 9.65
N LYS A 112 2.65 8.74 10.98
CA LYS A 112 3.93 8.49 11.66
C LYS A 112 4.49 7.10 11.32
N SER A 113 3.68 6.05 11.43
CA SER A 113 4.13 4.68 11.19
C SER A 113 4.60 4.44 9.76
N ILE A 114 3.89 4.97 8.75
CA ILE A 114 4.32 4.85 7.36
C ILE A 114 5.56 5.71 7.06
N LYS A 115 5.73 6.87 7.70
CA LYS A 115 6.95 7.69 7.58
C LYS A 115 8.17 6.99 8.18
N ASP A 116 8.02 6.37 9.35
CA ASP A 116 9.09 5.60 10.00
C ASP A 116 9.48 4.40 9.13
N PHE A 117 8.48 3.68 8.59
CA PHE A 117 8.70 2.59 7.63
C PHE A 117 9.37 3.08 6.33
N ALA A 118 8.92 4.19 5.75
CA ALA A 118 9.53 4.81 4.57
C ALA A 118 11.00 5.18 4.82
N GLY A 119 11.33 5.67 6.02
CA GLY A 119 12.70 5.93 6.46
C GLY A 119 13.57 4.68 6.41
N ALA A 120 13.08 3.56 6.93
CA ALA A 120 13.79 2.27 6.91
C ALA A 120 13.95 1.72 5.49
N MET A 121 12.90 1.84 4.67
CA MET A 121 12.87 1.33 3.30
C MET A 121 13.88 2.00 2.37
N LYS A 122 14.41 3.19 2.70
CA LYS A 122 15.51 3.83 1.97
C LYS A 122 16.76 2.94 1.87
N ASN A 123 16.99 2.04 2.83
CA ASN A 123 18.11 1.11 2.80
C ASN A 123 17.89 -0.04 1.80
N TYR A 124 16.65 -0.31 1.41
CA TYR A 124 16.25 -1.45 0.59
C TYR A 124 15.72 -1.06 -0.79
N ILE A 125 15.43 0.22 -1.01
CA ILE A 125 14.93 0.77 -2.27
C ILE A 125 16.00 1.67 -2.86
N LYS A 126 16.37 1.43 -4.14
CA LYS A 126 17.44 2.18 -4.82
C LYS A 126 17.18 3.69 -4.85
N ASN A 127 15.95 4.09 -5.16
CA ASN A 127 15.53 5.48 -5.12
C ASN A 127 14.04 5.54 -4.77
N ILE A 128 13.74 5.90 -3.52
CA ILE A 128 12.37 5.95 -3.01
C ILE A 128 11.48 6.99 -3.72
N TYR A 129 12.05 7.98 -4.41
CA TYR A 129 11.29 8.97 -5.16
C TYR A 129 10.79 8.44 -6.51
N ASN A 130 11.54 7.51 -7.13
CA ASN A 130 11.28 7.07 -8.51
C ASN A 130 10.83 5.60 -8.61
N CYS A 131 11.10 4.79 -7.58
CA CYS A 131 10.76 3.37 -7.55
C CYS A 131 10.40 2.89 -6.14
N SER A 132 9.57 3.65 -5.42
CA SER A 132 9.05 3.31 -4.09
C SER A 132 8.35 1.94 -4.01
N TYR A 133 7.97 1.37 -5.15
CA TYR A 133 7.30 0.07 -5.26
C TYR A 133 8.25 -1.13 -5.34
N MET A 134 9.57 -0.97 -5.49
CA MET A 134 10.49 -2.09 -5.70
C MET A 134 11.60 -2.12 -4.65
N CYS A 135 11.65 -3.19 -3.85
CA CYS A 135 12.61 -3.35 -2.77
C CYS A 135 13.51 -4.58 -2.97
N ARG A 136 14.71 -4.54 -2.37
CA ARG A 136 15.70 -5.62 -2.36
C ARG A 136 15.54 -6.50 -1.12
N LEU A 137 14.31 -6.95 -0.88
CA LEU A 137 13.94 -7.82 0.22
C LEU A 137 13.27 -9.08 -0.32
N THR A 138 13.39 -10.17 0.43
CA THR A 138 12.50 -11.33 0.32
C THR A 138 11.15 -11.00 0.98
N ALA A 139 10.09 -11.72 0.62
CA ALA A 139 8.79 -11.53 1.26
C ALA A 139 8.84 -11.76 2.77
N ARG A 140 9.66 -12.72 3.24
CA ARG A 140 9.83 -12.97 4.68
C ARG A 140 10.43 -11.78 5.42
N GLN A 141 11.48 -11.17 4.88
CA GLN A 141 12.08 -9.97 5.47
C GLN A 141 11.10 -8.79 5.47
N LEU A 142 10.31 -8.66 4.41
CA LEU A 142 9.28 -7.63 4.32
C LEU A 142 8.19 -7.84 5.39
N ILE A 143 7.71 -9.06 5.59
CA ILE A 143 6.73 -9.40 6.65
C ILE A 143 7.26 -8.98 8.03
N ASP A 144 8.51 -9.33 8.35
CA ASP A 144 9.11 -9.01 9.64
C ASP A 144 9.26 -7.50 9.84
N LEU A 145 9.64 -6.75 8.79
CA LEU A 145 9.73 -5.29 8.84
C LEU A 145 8.35 -4.63 9.01
N VAL A 146 7.36 -5.06 8.23
CA VAL A 146 6.00 -4.50 8.33
C VAL A 146 5.43 -4.71 9.73
N ASP A 147 5.60 -5.90 10.31
CA ASP A 147 5.20 -6.22 11.69
C ASP A 147 5.92 -5.33 12.72
N PHE A 148 7.23 -5.13 12.55
CA PHE A 148 8.04 -4.28 13.43
C PHE A 148 7.56 -2.82 13.44
N TYR A 149 7.18 -2.27 12.28
CA TYR A 149 6.64 -0.92 12.15
C TYR A 149 5.14 -0.82 12.44
N GLY A 150 4.51 -1.89 12.95
CA GLY A 150 3.10 -1.91 13.33
C GLY A 150 2.13 -1.89 12.14
N GLY A 151 2.61 -2.28 10.97
CA GLY A 151 1.80 -2.40 9.76
C GLY A 151 1.13 -3.77 9.63
N THR A 152 0.20 -3.87 8.68
CA THR A 152 -0.45 -5.11 8.27
C THR A 152 0.03 -5.48 6.88
N PHE A 153 0.58 -6.69 6.74
CA PHE A 153 0.98 -7.25 5.46
C PHE A 153 -0.18 -8.05 4.85
N ILE A 154 -0.38 -7.90 3.54
CA ILE A 154 -1.38 -8.63 2.76
C ILE A 154 -0.73 -9.09 1.46
N PRO A 155 -0.71 -10.40 1.16
CA PRO A 155 -0.29 -10.91 -0.15
C PRO A 155 -1.16 -10.32 -1.27
N ALA A 156 -0.55 -9.71 -2.30
CA ALA A 156 -1.28 -9.12 -3.41
C ALA A 156 -1.48 -10.13 -4.55
N HIS A 157 -2.67 -10.09 -5.18
CA HIS A 157 -3.04 -10.80 -6.41
C HIS A 157 -2.38 -12.17 -6.58
N VAL A 158 -2.52 -13.01 -5.54
CA VAL A 158 -1.62 -14.14 -5.26
C VAL A 158 -1.56 -15.23 -6.33
N PHE A 159 -2.50 -15.26 -7.28
CA PHE A 159 -2.59 -16.24 -8.36
C PHE A 159 -2.22 -15.69 -9.74
N THR A 160 -1.87 -14.41 -9.86
CA THR A 160 -1.47 -13.81 -11.15
C THR A 160 -0.20 -14.50 -11.66
N PRO A 161 -0.08 -14.90 -12.94
CA PRO A 161 1.05 -15.71 -13.42
C PRO A 161 2.41 -14.99 -13.46
N TYR A 162 2.46 -13.74 -13.00
CA TYR A 162 3.67 -12.94 -12.81
C TYR A 162 3.52 -12.12 -11.53
N LYS A 163 4.67 -11.76 -10.93
CA LYS A 163 4.75 -10.86 -9.77
C LYS A 163 3.78 -11.22 -8.61
N SER A 164 3.56 -12.51 -8.38
CA SER A 164 2.66 -13.01 -7.34
C SER A 164 3.28 -14.17 -6.56
N PHE A 165 2.66 -14.51 -5.43
CA PHE A 165 3.11 -15.63 -4.61
C PHE A 165 2.93 -16.98 -5.30
N TYR A 166 1.69 -17.40 -5.58
CA TYR A 166 1.43 -18.74 -6.12
C TYR A 166 1.68 -18.87 -7.62
N GLY A 167 1.62 -17.78 -8.37
CA GLY A 167 1.88 -17.81 -9.81
C GLY A 167 3.37 -17.73 -10.18
N ASN A 168 4.23 -17.24 -9.28
CA ASN A 168 5.62 -16.91 -9.65
C ASN A 168 6.67 -17.27 -8.59
N CYS A 169 6.31 -17.35 -7.31
CA CYS A 169 7.28 -17.58 -6.25
C CYS A 169 7.16 -18.98 -5.65
N CYS A 170 5.96 -19.45 -5.30
CA CYS A 170 5.75 -20.55 -4.35
C CYS A 170 4.60 -21.49 -4.64
N ASP A 171 4.73 -22.77 -4.26
CA ASP A 171 3.58 -23.68 -4.17
C ASP A 171 2.83 -23.57 -2.83
N SER A 172 3.49 -23.01 -1.80
CA SER A 172 2.92 -22.83 -0.46
C SER A 172 3.43 -21.56 0.21
N PHE A 173 2.51 -20.69 0.62
CA PHE A 173 2.85 -19.46 1.34
C PHE A 173 3.33 -19.73 2.77
N LEU A 174 3.04 -20.90 3.34
CA LEU A 174 3.47 -21.26 4.71
C LEU A 174 4.98 -21.16 4.90
N ARG A 175 5.77 -21.30 3.84
CA ARG A 175 7.23 -21.15 3.88
C ARG A 175 7.72 -19.75 4.27
N TYR A 176 6.86 -18.74 4.14
CA TYR A 176 7.15 -17.35 4.53
C TYR A 176 6.79 -17.06 5.99
N LEU A 177 6.00 -17.93 6.62
CA LEU A 177 5.51 -17.74 7.98
C LEU A 177 6.48 -18.35 8.99
N THR A 178 6.84 -17.60 10.03
CA THR A 178 7.60 -18.15 11.16
C THR A 178 6.69 -18.43 12.34
N ARG A 179 6.84 -19.63 12.94
CA ARG A 179 6.40 -20.16 14.25
C ARG A 179 4.98 -19.87 14.78
N ASN A 180 4.17 -18.99 14.19
CA ASN A 180 2.78 -18.75 14.57
C ASN A 180 1.95 -18.23 13.37
N PRO A 181 1.54 -19.14 12.46
CA PRO A 181 1.08 -18.79 11.10
C PRO A 181 -0.31 -18.13 11.04
N LEU A 182 -1.14 -18.26 12.08
CA LEU A 182 -2.58 -17.94 12.01
C LEU A 182 -2.97 -16.58 12.61
N ARG A 183 -2.01 -15.84 13.20
CA ARG A 183 -2.33 -14.60 13.94
C ARG A 183 -2.07 -13.31 13.15
N LYS A 184 -1.53 -13.38 11.93
CA LYS A 184 -0.91 -12.21 11.27
C LYS A 184 -1.50 -11.77 9.93
N PHE A 185 -2.42 -12.50 9.30
CA PHE A 185 -2.93 -12.15 7.96
C PHE A 185 -4.46 -12.24 7.91
N PRO A 186 -5.17 -11.17 8.28
CA PRO A 186 -6.64 -11.17 8.28
C PRO A 186 -7.23 -11.12 6.86
N LEU A 187 -6.43 -10.80 5.84
CA LEU A 187 -6.89 -10.63 4.46
C LEU A 187 -5.87 -11.15 3.43
N TRP A 188 -6.40 -11.53 2.27
CA TRP A 188 -5.65 -11.93 1.07
C TRP A 188 -6.28 -11.23 -0.14
N SER A 189 -5.46 -10.60 -0.99
CA SER A 189 -5.97 -10.03 -2.25
C SER A 189 -5.92 -11.11 -3.34
N LEU A 190 -7.10 -11.50 -3.82
CA LEU A 190 -7.27 -12.52 -4.86
C LEU A 190 -7.35 -11.93 -6.28
N GLY A 191 -7.26 -10.60 -6.42
CA GLY A 191 -7.49 -9.89 -7.67
C GLY A 191 -6.62 -10.42 -8.82
N LEU A 192 -7.14 -10.31 -10.04
CA LEU A 192 -6.39 -10.56 -11.27
C LEU A 192 -5.84 -9.23 -11.76
N VAL A 193 -4.53 -9.12 -11.96
CA VAL A 193 -3.95 -7.97 -12.66
C VAL A 193 -4.14 -8.21 -14.16
N PRO A 194 -4.78 -7.30 -14.91
CA PRO A 194 -4.91 -7.45 -16.36
C PRO A 194 -3.52 -7.53 -17.00
N ILE A 195 -3.31 -8.59 -17.77
CA ILE A 195 -2.11 -8.76 -18.60
C ILE A 195 -2.20 -7.72 -19.73
N ARG A 196 -1.16 -6.88 -19.88
CA ARG A 196 -0.97 -6.09 -21.10
C ARG A 196 -0.13 -6.88 -22.10
#